data_AF-A0A4U7DUK1-F1
#
_entry.id   AF-A0A4U7DUK1-F1
#
_cell.length_a   1.000
_cell.length_b   1.000
_cell.length_c   1.000
_cell.angle_alpha   90.00
_cell.angle_beta   90.00
_cell.angle_gamma   90.00
#
_symmetry.space_group_name_H-M   'P 1'
#
loop_
_entity.id
_entity.type
_entity.pdbx_description
1 polymer ?
#
loop_
_entity_poly.entity_id
_entity_poly.type
_entity_poly.pdbx_seq_one_letter_code
_entity_poly.pdbx_strand_id
1 'polypeptide(L)'
;MSTDAALDVTLVRNATVLATVDETTFLVDPVFAERGALPPIDDTPNKRNNPLVPMPDIDLAHDAVVVTHRHPDHFDEAAVEALDPDVPLFCQPAEADAFVEDGFTDVRPVEGPASFDGVTLRRTPGRHGHGELAEAMGPVSGFVFEGAETLYLAGDTVWYEPVAETLARVEPDAVVLNGGAARFNRDEPITMGVNDVRAVRDATDAAVAVVHMEAINHCLLSREELRAATEDVLVPEDGERIGF
;
A
#
# COMPACT_ATOMS: atom_id res chain seq x y z
N MET A 1 2.89 8.43 30.40
CA MET A 1 3.78 7.81 29.40
C MET A 1 2.90 6.79 28.72
N SER A 2 2.22 7.19 27.64
CA SER A 2 1.49 6.26 26.78
C SER A 2 2.55 5.34 26.20
N THR A 3 2.39 4.03 26.34
CA THR A 3 3.10 3.07 25.51
C THR A 3 2.41 3.13 24.15
N ASP A 4 2.74 4.14 23.36
CA ASP A 4 2.40 4.10 21.94
C ASP A 4 3.15 2.89 21.36
N ALA A 5 2.45 2.07 20.58
CA ALA A 5 3.05 0.91 19.95
C ALA A 5 4.24 1.37 19.09
N ALA A 6 5.35 0.64 19.14
CA ALA A 6 6.51 0.92 18.30
C ALA A 6 6.24 0.55 16.82
N LEU A 7 5.18 -0.22 16.57
CA LEU A 7 4.71 -0.55 15.24
C LEU A 7 3.20 -0.35 15.15
N ASP A 8 2.77 0.54 14.27
CA ASP A 8 1.35 0.73 13.97
C ASP A 8 1.10 1.23 12.54
N VAL A 9 -0.12 0.99 12.06
CA VAL A 9 -0.58 1.45 10.76
C VAL A 9 -1.94 2.13 10.93
N THR A 10 -2.04 3.36 10.46
CA THR A 10 -3.32 4.06 10.31
C THR A 10 -3.75 4.01 8.85
N LEU A 11 -4.90 3.38 8.58
CA LEU A 11 -5.49 3.44 7.24
C LEU A 11 -6.03 4.84 7.00
N VAL A 12 -5.53 5.54 5.98
CA VAL A 12 -6.14 6.79 5.51
C VAL A 12 -7.31 6.45 4.61
N ARG A 13 -7.05 5.87 3.43
CA ARG A 13 -8.04 5.46 2.43
C ARG A 13 -7.35 4.69 1.31
N ASN A 14 -8.00 3.67 0.74
CA ASN A 14 -7.39 2.82 -0.30
C ASN A 14 -6.06 2.17 0.18
N ALA A 15 -4.96 2.35 -0.55
CA ALA A 15 -3.61 1.97 -0.16
C ALA A 15 -2.87 3.07 0.63
N THR A 16 -3.45 4.28 0.75
CA THR A 16 -2.83 5.34 1.53
C THR A 16 -2.86 4.99 3.00
N VAL A 17 -1.68 4.83 3.61
CA VAL A 17 -1.53 4.54 5.03
C VAL A 17 -0.44 5.42 5.66
N LEU A 18 -0.58 5.69 6.95
CA LEU A 18 0.53 6.13 7.78
C LEU A 18 1.09 4.88 8.48
N ALA A 19 2.34 4.54 8.18
CA ALA A 19 3.05 3.42 8.79
C ALA A 19 4.10 3.96 9.75
N THR A 20 3.89 3.77 11.05
CA THR A 20 4.84 4.17 12.09
C THR A 20 5.65 2.97 12.52
N VAL A 21 6.98 3.09 12.41
CA VAL A 21 7.96 2.09 12.85
C VAL A 21 8.99 2.79 13.73
N ASP A 22 9.13 2.31 14.95
CA ASP A 22 9.82 2.97 16.05
C ASP A 22 9.24 4.39 16.32
N GLU A 23 10.02 5.44 16.04
CA GLU A 23 9.62 6.84 16.19
C GLU A 23 9.35 7.54 14.84
N THR A 24 9.43 6.78 13.74
CA THR A 24 9.41 7.32 12.36
C THR A 24 8.11 6.94 11.66
N THR A 25 7.40 7.94 11.13
CA THR A 25 6.14 7.75 10.41
C THR A 25 6.31 7.97 8.91
N PHE A 26 5.96 6.95 8.13
CA PHE A 26 5.98 6.98 6.68
C PHE A 26 4.56 7.15 6.13
N LEU A 27 4.34 8.16 5.29
CA LEU A 27 3.15 8.27 4.47
C LEU A 27 3.34 7.42 3.21
N VAL A 28 2.56 6.34 3.08
CA VAL A 28 2.68 5.39 1.97
C VAL A 28 1.55 5.63 0.98
N ASP A 29 1.89 5.66 -0.32
CA ASP A 29 0.96 5.74 -1.46
C ASP A 29 -0.11 6.85 -1.32
N PRO A 30 0.27 8.13 -1.21
CA PRO A 30 -0.67 9.22 -0.97
C PRO A 30 -1.57 9.51 -2.17
N VAL A 31 -2.89 9.45 -1.94
CA VAL A 31 -3.92 9.89 -2.89
C VAL A 31 -4.85 10.89 -2.23
N PHE A 32 -4.69 12.17 -2.58
CA PHE A 32 -5.38 13.26 -1.91
C PHE A 32 -6.61 13.80 -2.65
N ALA A 33 -6.91 13.28 -3.84
CA ALA A 33 -8.10 13.63 -4.60
C ALA A 33 -9.38 13.56 -3.74
N GLU A 34 -10.20 14.60 -3.88
CA GLU A 34 -11.55 14.60 -3.33
C GLU A 34 -12.40 13.47 -3.92
N ARG A 35 -13.43 13.07 -3.18
CA ARG A 35 -14.37 12.03 -3.61
C ARG A 35 -14.92 12.32 -5.02
N GLY A 36 -14.67 11.42 -5.94
CA GLY A 36 -15.17 11.49 -7.32
C GLY A 36 -14.45 12.49 -8.23
N ALA A 37 -13.29 13.02 -7.82
CA ALA A 37 -12.50 13.96 -8.62
C ALA A 37 -11.74 13.27 -9.77
N LEU A 38 -11.35 12.01 -9.61
CA LEU A 38 -10.64 11.23 -10.63
C LEU A 38 -11.63 10.44 -11.50
N PRO A 39 -11.37 10.31 -12.81
CA PRO A 39 -12.20 9.48 -13.68
C PRO A 39 -12.19 8.00 -13.22
N PRO A 40 -13.22 7.21 -13.58
CA PRO A 40 -13.22 5.78 -13.30
C PRO A 40 -12.05 5.10 -14.03
N ILE A 41 -11.50 4.05 -13.43
CA ILE A 41 -10.63 3.13 -14.19
C ILE A 41 -11.48 2.43 -15.25
N ASP A 42 -11.01 2.48 -16.50
CA ASP A 42 -11.70 1.93 -17.66
C ASP A 42 -11.70 0.40 -17.70
N ASP A 43 -12.59 -0.17 -18.53
CA ASP A 43 -12.84 -1.62 -18.64
C ASP A 43 -13.13 -2.36 -17.33
N THR A 44 -13.85 -1.70 -16.42
CA THR A 44 -14.23 -2.27 -15.12
C THR A 44 -15.75 -2.39 -14.97
N PRO A 45 -16.24 -3.18 -13.98
CA PRO A 45 -17.68 -3.45 -13.84
C PRO A 45 -18.56 -2.26 -13.44
N ASN A 46 -17.98 -1.16 -12.94
CA ASN A 46 -18.73 0.06 -12.67
C ASN A 46 -17.94 1.32 -13.06
N LYS A 47 -18.69 2.37 -13.41
CA LYS A 47 -18.18 3.63 -14.00
C LYS A 47 -18.18 4.80 -13.02
N ARG A 48 -18.08 4.52 -11.72
CA ARG A 48 -18.08 5.56 -10.68
C ARG A 48 -16.72 6.24 -10.66
N ASN A 49 -16.71 7.57 -10.60
CA ASN A 49 -15.50 8.34 -10.38
C ASN A 49 -14.84 8.00 -9.04
N ASN A 50 -13.52 8.10 -8.99
CA ASN A 50 -12.70 7.77 -7.84
C ASN A 50 -12.23 9.05 -7.11
N PRO A 51 -11.88 8.96 -5.82
CA PRO A 51 -12.21 7.85 -4.92
C PRO A 51 -13.73 7.79 -4.62
N LEU A 52 -14.24 6.61 -4.26
CA LEU A 52 -15.67 6.36 -4.02
C LEU A 52 -16.18 6.96 -2.70
N VAL A 53 -15.26 7.19 -1.76
CA VAL A 53 -15.46 7.65 -0.39
C VAL A 53 -14.61 8.91 -0.11
N PRO A 54 -15.04 9.80 0.79
CA PRO A 54 -14.28 11.00 1.14
C PRO A 54 -12.99 10.65 1.88
N MET A 55 -12.05 11.60 1.93
CA MET A 55 -10.89 11.53 2.83
C MET A 55 -11.39 11.60 4.29
N PRO A 56 -10.91 10.76 5.23
CA PRO A 56 -11.23 10.92 6.64
C PRO A 56 -10.56 12.19 7.21
N ASP A 57 -11.13 12.72 8.29
CA ASP A 57 -10.57 13.87 9.03
C ASP A 57 -9.55 13.37 10.06
N ILE A 58 -8.31 13.17 9.63
CA ILE A 58 -7.18 12.71 10.45
C ILE A 58 -5.93 13.55 10.17
N ASP A 59 -4.99 13.54 11.11
CA ASP A 59 -3.67 14.14 10.92
C ASP A 59 -2.83 13.25 10.00
N LEU A 60 -2.21 13.86 8.98
CA LEU A 60 -1.34 13.19 8.00
C LEU A 60 0.14 13.53 8.24
N ALA A 61 0.50 14.02 9.42
CA ALA A 61 1.90 14.26 9.78
C ALA A 61 2.76 13.01 9.55
N HIS A 62 3.90 13.20 8.89
CA HIS A 62 4.83 12.14 8.51
C HIS A 62 6.25 12.72 8.41
N ASP A 63 7.24 11.84 8.49
CA ASP A 63 8.66 12.17 8.39
C ASP A 63 9.23 11.91 6.98
N ALA A 64 8.61 10.95 6.27
CA ALA A 64 8.97 10.59 4.90
C ALA A 64 7.76 10.06 4.13
N VAL A 65 7.87 10.05 2.80
CA VAL A 65 6.90 9.48 1.89
C VAL A 65 7.48 8.22 1.25
N VAL A 66 6.66 7.19 1.07
CA VAL A 66 7.00 6.01 0.28
C VAL A 66 5.95 5.84 -0.81
N VAL A 67 6.40 5.76 -2.07
CA VAL A 67 5.51 5.45 -3.19
C VAL A 67 5.91 4.12 -3.80
N THR A 68 5.00 3.15 -3.73
CA THR A 68 5.21 1.79 -4.21
C THR A 68 5.32 1.74 -5.72
N HIS A 69 4.44 2.47 -6.40
CA HIS A 69 4.41 2.70 -7.85
C HIS A 69 3.47 3.89 -8.18
N ARG A 70 3.53 4.41 -9.41
CA ARG A 70 2.80 5.64 -9.80
C ARG A 70 1.46 5.39 -10.50
N HIS A 71 0.72 4.34 -10.15
CA HIS A 71 -0.68 4.28 -10.58
C HIS A 71 -1.52 5.37 -9.90
N PRO A 72 -2.57 5.91 -10.56
CA PRO A 72 -3.33 7.05 -10.04
C PRO A 72 -4.03 6.82 -8.70
N ASP A 73 -4.22 5.57 -8.29
CA ASP A 73 -4.78 5.18 -6.99
C ASP A 73 -3.72 4.90 -5.91
N HIS A 74 -2.45 5.18 -6.21
CA HIS A 74 -1.30 5.15 -5.28
C HIS A 74 -0.55 6.49 -5.23
N PHE A 75 -0.62 7.29 -6.30
CA PHE A 75 -0.04 8.63 -6.32
C PHE A 75 -0.77 9.49 -7.34
N ASP A 76 -1.35 10.62 -6.89
CA ASP A 76 -2.15 11.50 -7.73
C ASP A 76 -1.62 12.94 -7.79
N GLU A 77 -2.14 13.72 -8.73
CA GLU A 77 -1.78 15.15 -8.89
C GLU A 77 -2.04 15.95 -7.60
N ALA A 78 -3.10 15.61 -6.85
CA ALA A 78 -3.39 16.27 -5.58
C ALA A 78 -2.31 16.00 -4.53
N ALA A 79 -1.69 14.82 -4.53
CA ALA A 79 -0.52 14.54 -3.70
C ALA A 79 0.71 15.34 -4.15
N VAL A 80 0.95 15.48 -5.46
CA VAL A 80 2.02 16.34 -5.98
C VAL A 80 1.86 17.80 -5.52
N GLU A 81 0.63 18.34 -5.59
CA GLU A 81 0.35 19.72 -5.21
C GLU A 81 0.44 19.97 -3.69
N ALA A 82 0.18 18.95 -2.87
CA ALA A 82 0.07 19.09 -1.42
C ALA A 82 1.36 18.76 -0.65
N LEU A 83 2.20 17.86 -1.17
CA LEU A 83 3.43 17.45 -0.52
C LEU A 83 4.52 18.52 -0.64
N ASP A 84 5.33 18.66 0.39
CA ASP A 84 6.48 19.56 0.36
C ASP A 84 7.51 19.04 -0.67
N PRO A 85 8.06 19.91 -1.55
CA PRO A 85 9.02 19.47 -2.56
C PRO A 85 10.31 18.86 -2.01
N ASP A 86 10.68 19.13 -0.76
CA ASP A 86 11.87 18.58 -0.08
C ASP A 86 11.56 17.44 0.88
N VAL A 87 10.32 16.91 0.88
CA VAL A 87 10.00 15.70 1.66
C VAL A 87 10.87 14.52 1.22
N PRO A 88 11.47 13.76 2.15
CA PRO A 88 12.18 12.52 1.81
C PRO A 88 11.24 11.52 1.14
N LEU A 89 11.36 11.36 -0.19
CA LEU A 89 10.47 10.50 -0.98
C LEU A 89 11.21 9.24 -1.42
N PHE A 90 10.84 8.10 -0.84
CA PHE A 90 11.34 6.78 -1.24
C PHE A 90 10.46 6.18 -2.33
N CYS A 91 11.08 5.66 -3.39
CA CYS A 91 10.34 5.09 -4.52
C CYS A 91 11.08 3.90 -5.13
N GLN A 92 10.42 3.21 -6.08
CA GLN A 92 11.13 2.27 -6.93
C GLN A 92 12.02 3.00 -7.97
N PRO A 93 13.21 2.45 -8.30
CA PRO A 93 14.18 3.15 -9.17
C PRO A 93 13.65 3.54 -10.55
N ALA A 94 12.74 2.74 -11.12
CA ALA A 94 12.18 2.96 -12.45
C ALA A 94 11.37 4.26 -12.59
N GLU A 95 10.94 4.86 -11.48
CA GLU A 95 10.04 6.02 -11.46
C GLU A 95 10.68 7.27 -10.84
N ALA A 96 11.94 7.18 -10.39
CA ALA A 96 12.62 8.26 -9.69
C ALA A 96 12.69 9.56 -10.51
N ASP A 97 13.02 9.45 -11.80
CA ASP A 97 13.10 10.61 -12.69
C ASP A 97 11.75 11.33 -12.79
N ALA A 98 10.63 10.60 -12.75
CA ALA A 98 9.32 11.21 -12.88
C ALA A 98 8.93 12.02 -11.63
N PHE A 99 9.33 11.60 -10.42
CA PHE A 99 9.16 12.42 -9.22
C PHE A 99 10.00 13.71 -9.28
N VAL A 100 11.21 13.65 -9.86
CA VAL A 100 12.01 14.86 -10.09
C VAL A 100 11.34 15.79 -11.09
N GLU A 101 10.72 15.23 -12.14
CA GLU A 101 9.93 16.01 -13.12
C GLU A 101 8.68 16.65 -12.49
N ASP A 102 8.05 15.98 -11.52
CA ASP A 102 6.93 16.52 -10.72
C ASP A 102 7.38 17.63 -9.75
N GLY A 103 8.69 17.81 -9.54
CA GLY A 103 9.26 18.90 -8.74
C GLY A 103 9.81 18.50 -7.38
N PHE A 104 9.82 17.21 -7.04
CA PHE A 104 10.45 16.72 -5.81
C PHE A 104 11.99 16.84 -5.87
N THR A 105 12.58 17.24 -4.75
CA THR A 105 14.01 17.59 -4.63
C THR A 105 14.81 16.62 -3.77
N ASP A 106 14.16 15.79 -2.95
CA ASP A 106 14.77 14.71 -2.16
C ASP A 106 14.16 13.34 -2.54
N VAL A 107 14.40 12.93 -3.79
CA VAL A 107 13.96 11.62 -4.30
C VAL A 107 15.02 10.55 -4.02
N ARG A 108 14.60 9.47 -3.36
CA ARG A 108 15.46 8.40 -2.83
C ARG A 108 15.05 7.03 -3.39
N PRO A 109 15.49 6.67 -4.60
CA PRO A 109 15.18 5.36 -5.18
C PRO A 109 15.78 4.21 -4.35
N VAL A 110 14.98 3.19 -4.06
CA VAL A 110 15.36 2.03 -3.25
C VAL A 110 15.83 0.87 -4.14
N GLU A 111 17.09 0.93 -4.58
CA GLU A 111 17.76 -0.15 -5.34
C GLU A 111 18.19 -1.32 -4.45
N GLY A 112 18.60 -1.01 -3.22
CA GLY A 112 18.98 -1.94 -2.16
C GLY A 112 18.46 -1.41 -0.81
N PRO A 113 19.00 -1.89 0.33
CA PRO A 113 18.60 -1.37 1.63
C PRO A 113 18.89 0.13 1.74
N ALA A 114 17.87 0.91 2.11
CA ALA A 114 17.99 2.31 2.46
C ALA A 114 17.74 2.48 3.96
N SER A 115 18.27 3.53 4.59
CA SER A 115 18.03 3.80 6.01
C SER A 115 17.53 5.23 6.20
N PHE A 116 16.57 5.38 7.10
CA PHE A 116 15.98 6.67 7.47
C PHE A 116 15.59 6.64 8.95
N ASP A 117 16.14 7.56 9.73
CA ASP A 117 15.81 7.72 11.16
C ASP A 117 15.74 6.40 11.95
N GLY A 118 16.75 5.55 11.75
CA GLY A 118 16.88 4.25 12.44
C GLY A 118 16.16 3.09 11.77
N VAL A 119 15.23 3.34 10.84
CA VAL A 119 14.47 2.32 10.11
C VAL A 119 15.18 1.96 8.81
N THR A 120 15.32 0.67 8.52
CA THR A 120 15.84 0.18 7.24
C THR A 120 14.68 -0.18 6.30
N LEU A 121 14.66 0.44 5.12
CA LEU A 121 13.69 0.17 4.07
C LEU A 121 14.29 -0.79 3.04
N ARG A 122 13.53 -1.82 2.66
CA ARG A 122 13.87 -2.71 1.55
C ARG A 122 12.70 -2.85 0.61
N ARG A 123 12.96 -2.60 -0.67
CA ARG A 123 12.00 -2.87 -1.73
C ARG A 123 11.86 -4.37 -1.97
N THR A 124 10.64 -4.85 -2.09
CA THR A 124 10.31 -6.24 -2.45
C THR A 124 9.66 -6.27 -3.83
N PRO A 125 9.83 -7.37 -4.58
CA PRO A 125 9.16 -7.50 -5.87
C PRO A 125 7.63 -7.62 -5.66
N GLY A 126 6.85 -7.12 -6.62
CA GLY A 126 5.41 -7.33 -6.72
C GLY A 126 5.01 -7.90 -8.09
N ARG A 127 3.84 -8.51 -8.17
CA ARG A 127 3.24 -9.01 -9.41
C ARG A 127 1.78 -8.56 -9.50
N HIS A 128 1.51 -7.53 -10.30
CA HIS A 128 0.19 -6.92 -10.39
C HIS A 128 -0.70 -7.66 -11.42
N GLY A 129 -1.25 -8.80 -11.00
CA GLY A 129 -2.10 -9.67 -11.81
C GLY A 129 -1.40 -10.90 -12.36
N HIS A 130 -1.88 -11.38 -13.52
CA HIS A 130 -1.53 -12.69 -14.06
C HIS A 130 -1.16 -12.64 -15.55
N GLY A 131 -0.24 -13.51 -15.98
CA GLY A 131 0.15 -13.63 -17.39
C GLY A 131 0.67 -12.32 -17.99
N GLU A 132 0.29 -12.04 -19.24
CA GLU A 132 0.69 -10.83 -19.97
C GLU A 132 0.17 -9.54 -19.31
N LEU A 133 -0.97 -9.60 -18.59
CA LEU A 133 -1.51 -8.44 -17.88
C LEU A 133 -0.56 -8.01 -16.74
N ALA A 134 0.06 -8.97 -16.04
CA ALA A 134 1.02 -8.65 -14.99
C ALA A 134 2.25 -7.89 -15.51
N GLU A 135 2.69 -8.19 -16.73
CA GLU A 135 3.81 -7.49 -17.37
C GLU A 135 3.41 -6.06 -17.76
N ALA A 136 2.18 -5.85 -18.22
CA ALA A 136 1.66 -4.55 -18.62
C ALA A 136 1.36 -3.61 -17.44
N MET A 137 0.99 -4.17 -16.29
CA MET A 137 0.66 -3.42 -15.07
C MET A 137 1.89 -3.09 -14.21
N GLY A 138 3.06 -3.63 -14.54
CA GLY A 138 4.32 -3.36 -13.85
C GLY A 138 5.09 -2.18 -14.42
N PRO A 139 6.15 -1.72 -13.74
CA PRO A 139 6.67 -2.28 -12.49
C PRO A 139 5.86 -1.85 -11.25
N VAL A 140 5.73 -2.77 -10.30
CA VAL A 140 5.16 -2.54 -8.96
C VAL A 140 6.10 -3.11 -7.90
N SER A 141 6.03 -2.56 -6.69
CA SER A 141 6.86 -3.00 -5.57
C SER A 141 6.09 -3.07 -4.26
N GLY A 142 6.56 -3.89 -3.34
CA GLY A 142 6.27 -3.78 -1.91
C GLY A 142 7.47 -3.23 -1.16
N PHE A 143 7.31 -3.00 0.14
CA PHE A 143 8.35 -2.48 1.03
C PHE A 143 8.35 -3.18 2.38
N VAL A 144 9.53 -3.46 2.89
CA VAL A 144 9.78 -3.90 4.26
C VAL A 144 10.43 -2.75 5.02
N PHE A 145 9.96 -2.50 6.23
CA PHE A 145 10.46 -1.49 7.16
C PHE A 145 10.97 -2.23 8.41
N GLU A 146 12.27 -2.19 8.64
CA GLU A 146 12.94 -2.90 9.73
C GLU A 146 13.39 -1.89 10.79
N GLY A 147 12.70 -1.88 11.94
CA GLY A 147 13.05 -1.15 13.15
C GLY A 147 13.31 -2.11 14.32
N ALA A 148 12.81 -1.80 15.52
CA ALA A 148 12.73 -2.79 16.61
C ALA A 148 11.76 -3.92 16.28
N GLU A 149 10.70 -3.60 15.54
CA GLU A 149 9.72 -4.51 14.93
C GLU A 149 9.73 -4.30 13.41
N THR A 150 9.25 -5.29 12.66
CA THR A 150 9.32 -5.32 11.20
C THR A 150 7.93 -5.31 10.56
N LEU A 151 7.70 -4.33 9.69
CA LEU A 151 6.50 -4.22 8.87
C LEU A 151 6.78 -4.65 7.43
N TYR A 152 5.92 -5.49 6.87
CA TYR A 152 5.90 -5.78 5.43
C TYR A 152 4.63 -5.24 4.77
N LEU A 153 4.78 -4.20 3.94
CA LEU A 153 3.75 -3.70 3.02
C LEU A 153 3.91 -4.38 1.66
N ALA A 154 2.99 -5.27 1.31
CA ALA A 154 3.12 -6.08 0.09
C ALA A 154 2.95 -5.27 -1.22
N GLY A 155 2.24 -4.15 -1.16
CA GLY A 155 1.87 -3.35 -2.32
C GLY A 155 0.90 -4.08 -3.25
N ASP A 156 0.79 -3.58 -4.48
CA ASP A 156 -0.07 -4.16 -5.52
C ASP A 156 0.53 -5.44 -6.08
N THR A 157 0.23 -6.55 -5.42
CA THR A 157 0.65 -7.89 -5.83
C THR A 157 -0.45 -8.92 -5.59
N VAL A 158 -0.50 -9.95 -6.43
CA VAL A 158 -1.21 -11.19 -6.13
C VAL A 158 -0.31 -12.13 -5.29
N TRP A 159 -0.88 -13.19 -4.72
CA TRP A 159 -0.06 -14.23 -4.08
C TRP A 159 0.81 -14.94 -5.11
N TYR A 160 2.11 -15.01 -4.84
CA TYR A 160 3.09 -15.71 -5.66
C TYR A 160 4.38 -15.99 -4.89
N GLU A 161 5.25 -16.85 -5.45
CA GLU A 161 6.42 -17.40 -4.75
C GLU A 161 7.29 -16.33 -4.05
N PRO A 162 7.68 -15.20 -4.68
CA PRO A 162 8.41 -14.12 -4.00
C PRO A 162 7.72 -13.46 -2.80
N VAL A 163 6.38 -13.48 -2.69
CA VAL A 163 5.71 -13.04 -1.46
C VAL A 163 6.00 -14.04 -0.34
N ALA A 164 5.85 -15.34 -0.63
CA ALA A 164 6.20 -16.40 0.33
C ALA A 164 7.69 -16.38 0.72
N GLU A 165 8.58 -16.21 -0.25
CA GLU A 165 10.02 -16.05 0.00
C GLU A 165 10.35 -14.82 0.84
N THR A 166 9.60 -13.72 0.64
CA THR A 166 9.77 -12.51 1.44
C THR A 166 9.32 -12.72 2.87
N LEU A 167 8.13 -13.31 3.08
CA LEU A 167 7.63 -13.66 4.41
C LEU A 167 8.61 -14.58 5.15
N ALA A 168 9.09 -15.64 4.49
CA ALA A 168 10.02 -16.59 5.09
C ALA A 168 11.42 -16.02 5.37
N ARG A 169 11.86 -15.02 4.60
CA ARG A 169 13.18 -14.37 4.79
C ARG A 169 13.14 -13.29 5.86
N VAL A 170 12.06 -12.52 5.89
CA VAL A 170 11.94 -11.31 6.71
C VAL A 170 11.34 -11.64 8.08
N GLU A 171 10.45 -12.63 8.15
CA GLU A 171 9.72 -13.01 9.38
C GLU A 171 9.11 -11.78 10.07
N PRO A 172 8.26 -10.98 9.37
CA PRO A 172 7.79 -9.70 9.89
C PRO A 172 6.86 -9.87 11.09
N ASP A 173 6.78 -8.84 11.94
CA ASP A 173 5.81 -8.78 13.04
C ASP A 173 4.40 -8.44 12.51
N ALA A 174 4.33 -7.61 11.46
CA ALA A 174 3.08 -7.25 10.80
C ALA A 174 3.20 -7.23 9.26
N VAL A 175 2.09 -7.55 8.60
CA VAL A 175 1.94 -7.55 7.14
C VAL A 175 0.72 -6.73 6.74
N VAL A 176 0.88 -5.82 5.79
CA VAL A 176 -0.23 -5.08 5.18
C VAL A 176 -0.39 -5.50 3.72
N LEU A 177 -1.60 -5.92 3.37
CA LEU A 177 -1.95 -6.42 2.04
C LEU A 177 -2.95 -5.50 1.33
N ASN A 178 -2.75 -5.30 0.03
CA ASN A 178 -3.74 -4.64 -0.82
C ASN A 178 -4.75 -5.69 -1.30
N GLY A 179 -5.89 -5.77 -0.61
CA GLY A 179 -6.85 -6.88 -0.71
C GLY A 179 -8.19 -6.52 -1.35
N GLY A 180 -8.25 -5.52 -2.24
CA GLY A 180 -9.48 -5.09 -2.90
C GLY A 180 -10.04 -6.05 -3.95
N ALA A 181 -9.30 -7.12 -4.29
CA ALA A 181 -9.56 -7.96 -5.46
C ALA A 181 -9.89 -7.12 -6.71
N ALA A 182 -9.07 -6.09 -6.92
CA ALA A 182 -9.12 -5.18 -8.05
C ALA A 182 -9.19 -5.98 -9.35
N ARG A 183 -10.12 -5.69 -10.28
CA ARG A 183 -10.19 -6.42 -11.55
C ARG A 183 -10.84 -5.66 -12.71
N PHE A 184 -10.42 -6.02 -13.92
CA PHE A 184 -11.10 -5.65 -15.17
C PHE A 184 -12.23 -6.64 -15.50
N ASN A 185 -13.06 -6.34 -16.51
CA ASN A 185 -14.26 -7.12 -16.84
C ASN A 185 -14.00 -8.58 -17.24
N ARG A 186 -12.80 -8.92 -17.74
CA ARG A 186 -12.49 -10.25 -18.29
C ARG A 186 -11.33 -10.96 -17.63
N ASP A 187 -10.74 -10.33 -16.63
CA ASP A 187 -9.47 -10.76 -16.05
C ASP A 187 -9.65 -11.25 -14.62
N GLU A 188 -8.70 -12.08 -14.19
CA GLU A 188 -8.53 -12.42 -12.78
C GLU A 188 -8.15 -11.17 -11.98
N PRO A 189 -8.36 -11.16 -10.64
CA PRO A 189 -7.91 -10.06 -9.82
C PRO A 189 -6.44 -9.70 -10.03
N ILE A 190 -6.15 -8.40 -10.10
CA ILE A 190 -4.80 -7.85 -10.26
C ILE A 190 -4.13 -7.55 -8.91
N THR A 191 -4.92 -7.50 -7.84
CA THR A 191 -4.48 -7.44 -6.44
C THR A 191 -5.04 -8.62 -5.65
N MET A 192 -4.63 -8.77 -4.39
CA MET A 192 -5.02 -9.92 -3.56
C MET A 192 -6.55 -9.99 -3.39
N GLY A 193 -7.08 -11.21 -3.49
CA GLY A 193 -8.43 -11.55 -3.03
C GLY A 193 -8.41 -12.42 -1.77
N VAL A 194 -9.57 -12.95 -1.39
CA VAL A 194 -9.74 -13.80 -0.20
C VAL A 194 -8.75 -14.98 -0.17
N ASN A 195 -8.52 -15.64 -1.30
CA ASN A 195 -7.63 -16.80 -1.35
C ASN A 195 -6.16 -16.40 -1.18
N ASP A 196 -5.74 -15.27 -1.74
CA ASP A 196 -4.40 -14.73 -1.57
C ASP A 196 -4.16 -14.33 -0.10
N VAL A 197 -5.12 -13.64 0.52
CA VAL A 197 -5.05 -13.26 1.95
C VAL A 197 -4.93 -14.49 2.85
N ARG A 198 -5.72 -15.54 2.58
CA ARG A 198 -5.59 -16.83 3.30
C ARG A 198 -4.22 -17.47 3.10
N ALA A 199 -3.69 -17.44 1.88
CA ALA A 199 -2.36 -17.99 1.60
C ALA A 199 -1.25 -17.23 2.34
N VAL A 200 -1.35 -15.90 2.45
CA VAL A 200 -0.44 -15.10 3.30
C VAL A 200 -0.59 -15.51 4.76
N ARG A 201 -1.82 -15.57 5.29
CA ARG A 201 -2.09 -15.95 6.68
C ARG A 201 -1.58 -17.35 7.00
N ASP A 202 -1.67 -18.30 6.08
CA ASP A 202 -1.13 -19.66 6.25
C ASP A 202 0.42 -19.69 6.24
N ALA A 203 1.06 -18.68 5.64
CA ALA A 203 2.51 -18.63 5.43
C ALA A 203 3.29 -17.85 6.50
N THR A 204 2.62 -17.12 7.39
CA THR A 204 3.27 -16.36 8.47
C THR A 204 2.44 -16.38 9.76
N ASP A 205 3.11 -16.25 10.90
CA ASP A 205 2.46 -16.04 12.20
C ASP A 205 2.16 -14.55 12.50
N ALA A 206 2.71 -13.64 11.70
CA ALA A 206 2.56 -12.20 11.79
C ALA A 206 1.10 -11.73 11.88
N ALA A 207 0.87 -10.56 12.44
CA ALA A 207 -0.40 -9.87 12.30
C ALA A 207 -0.62 -9.48 10.83
N VAL A 208 -1.81 -9.73 10.29
CA VAL A 208 -2.15 -9.41 8.89
C VAL A 208 -3.25 -8.36 8.87
N ALA A 209 -2.98 -7.22 8.26
CA ALA A 209 -3.95 -6.16 7.98
C ALA A 209 -4.23 -6.06 6.47
N VAL A 210 -5.48 -5.78 6.09
CA VAL A 210 -5.88 -5.69 4.69
C VAL A 210 -6.51 -4.33 4.39
N VAL A 211 -5.92 -3.63 3.42
CA VAL A 211 -6.29 -2.30 2.94
C VAL A 211 -6.62 -2.36 1.43
N HIS A 212 -6.68 -1.22 0.73
CA HIS A 212 -6.99 -1.14 -0.71
C HIS A 212 -8.39 -1.67 -1.04
N MET A 213 -9.40 -1.25 -0.26
CA MET A 213 -10.78 -1.73 -0.41
C MET A 213 -11.75 -0.56 -0.49
N GLU A 214 -12.84 -0.73 -1.25
CA GLU A 214 -14.03 0.16 -1.25
C GLU A 214 -13.81 1.64 -1.61
N ALA A 215 -12.59 2.03 -1.98
CA ALA A 215 -12.23 3.39 -2.35
C ALA A 215 -12.05 3.58 -3.87
N ILE A 216 -11.75 2.52 -4.63
CA ILE A 216 -11.55 2.56 -6.07
C ILE A 216 -12.59 1.71 -6.78
N ASN A 217 -13.13 2.20 -7.90
CA ASN A 217 -14.26 1.62 -8.62
C ASN A 217 -14.08 0.15 -9.00
N HIS A 218 -12.86 -0.30 -9.22
CA HIS A 218 -12.59 -1.66 -9.66
C HIS A 218 -12.16 -2.62 -8.54
N CYS A 219 -12.06 -2.13 -7.30
CA CYS A 219 -11.92 -2.95 -6.09
C CYS A 219 -13.29 -3.52 -5.72
N LEU A 220 -13.50 -4.82 -5.97
CA LEU A 220 -14.81 -5.44 -5.86
C LEU A 220 -14.99 -6.26 -4.60
N LEU A 221 -13.93 -6.55 -3.85
CA LEU A 221 -14.04 -7.20 -2.55
C LEU A 221 -14.37 -6.17 -1.48
N SER A 222 -15.49 -6.34 -0.79
CA SER A 222 -15.87 -5.50 0.34
C SER A 222 -15.20 -5.94 1.64
N ARG A 223 -15.08 -5.01 2.60
CA ARG A 223 -14.58 -5.32 3.94
C ARG A 223 -15.46 -6.36 4.63
N GLU A 224 -16.78 -6.27 4.45
CA GLU A 224 -17.75 -7.23 4.98
C GLU A 224 -17.50 -8.65 4.44
N GLU A 225 -17.35 -8.79 3.13
CA GLU A 225 -17.07 -10.09 2.50
C GLU A 225 -15.73 -10.67 2.96
N LEU A 226 -14.68 -9.85 3.07
CA LEU A 226 -13.38 -10.31 3.54
C LEU A 226 -13.46 -10.79 5.00
N ARG A 227 -14.02 -9.98 5.90
CA ARG A 227 -14.21 -10.37 7.32
C ARG A 227 -15.04 -11.64 7.49
N ALA A 228 -16.02 -11.87 6.61
CA ALA A 228 -16.82 -13.09 6.63
C ALA A 228 -16.06 -14.33 6.10
N ALA A 229 -15.02 -14.12 5.30
CA ALA A 229 -14.27 -15.17 4.63
C ALA A 229 -12.88 -15.43 5.24
N THR A 230 -12.35 -14.57 6.10
CA THR A 230 -11.07 -14.76 6.77
C THR A 230 -11.22 -14.74 8.30
N GLU A 231 -10.34 -15.47 8.98
CA GLU A 231 -10.19 -15.44 10.44
C GLU A 231 -8.80 -14.84 10.75
N ASP A 232 -8.64 -14.21 11.92
CA ASP A 232 -7.36 -13.66 12.39
C ASP A 232 -6.68 -12.68 11.41
N VAL A 233 -7.50 -11.88 10.72
CA VAL A 233 -7.08 -10.79 9.82
C VAL A 233 -7.74 -9.49 10.26
N LEU A 234 -6.95 -8.43 10.34
CA LEU A 234 -7.37 -7.07 10.67
C LEU A 234 -7.84 -6.37 9.38
N VAL A 235 -9.02 -5.76 9.42
CA VAL A 235 -9.61 -5.06 8.27
C VAL A 235 -10.04 -3.69 8.77
N PRO A 236 -9.17 -2.66 8.72
CA PRO A 236 -9.47 -1.34 9.27
C PRO A 236 -10.51 -0.58 8.45
N GLU A 237 -11.28 0.27 9.12
CA GLU A 237 -12.06 1.35 8.50
C GLU A 237 -11.16 2.54 8.12
N ASP A 238 -11.63 3.41 7.23
CA ASP A 238 -10.91 4.64 6.88
C ASP A 238 -10.74 5.54 8.14
N GLY A 239 -9.50 5.91 8.46
CA GLY A 239 -9.11 6.65 9.66
C GLY A 239 -8.79 5.77 10.88
N GLU A 240 -8.92 4.45 10.79
CA GLU A 240 -8.63 3.54 11.90
C GLU A 240 -7.13 3.27 12.04
N ARG A 241 -6.63 3.39 13.29
CA ARG A 241 -5.27 3.02 13.68
C ARG A 241 -5.23 1.61 14.24
N ILE A 242 -4.33 0.78 13.71
CA ILE A 242 -4.02 -0.56 14.17
C ILE A 242 -2.62 -0.55 14.78
N GLY A 243 -2.53 -0.77 16.10
CA GLY A 243 -1.26 -1.11 16.75
C GLY A 243 -1.03 -2.62 16.71
N PHE A 244 0.23 -3.03 16.55
CA PHE A 244 0.64 -4.43 16.51
C PHE A 244 1.26 -4.89 17.84
#